data_AF-S4XUA1-F1
#
_entry.id   AF-S4XUA1-F1
#
_cell.length_a   1.000
_cell.length_b   1.000
_cell.length_c   1.000
_cell.angle_alpha   90.00
_cell.angle_beta   90.00
_cell.angle_gamma   90.00
#
_symmetry.space_group_name_H-M   'P 1'
#
loop_
_entity.id
_entity.type
_entity.pdbx_description
1 polymer ?
#
loop_
_entity_poly.entity_id
_entity_poly.type
_entity_poly.pdbx_seq_one_letter_code
_entity_poly.pdbx_strand_id
1 'polypeptide(L)' 'MGPTRAQPASLRFRELASADPSARAVLVAELANTLSRAIALGDEVVARVVHEAIGRVLGLLPAPERRASLG' A
#
# COMPACT_ATOMS: atom_id res chain seq x y z
N MET A 1 11.11 2.00 -34.73
CA MET A 1 11.11 1.64 -33.29
C MET A 1 10.26 2.68 -32.58
N GLY A 2 9.05 2.31 -32.14
CA GLY A 2 8.15 3.22 -31.40
C GLY A 2 8.23 2.93 -29.90
N PRO A 3 8.12 3.94 -29.02
CA PRO A 3 8.26 3.71 -27.58
C PRO A 3 7.08 2.89 -27.05
N THR A 4 7.38 1.79 -26.38
CA THR A 4 6.42 0.99 -25.64
C THR A 4 5.73 1.87 -24.59
N ARG A 5 4.42 2.05 -24.76
CA ARG A 5 3.53 2.75 -23.83
C ARG A 5 3.69 2.17 -22.43
N ALA A 6 4.21 2.97 -21.48
CA ALA A 6 4.13 2.66 -20.06
C ALA A 6 2.64 2.55 -19.71
N GLN A 7 2.18 1.34 -19.44
CA GLN A 7 0.79 1.08 -19.05
C GLN A 7 0.58 1.73 -17.67
N PRO A 8 -0.42 2.61 -17.50
CA PRO A 8 -0.68 3.21 -16.21
C PRO A 8 -1.23 2.13 -15.27
N ALA A 9 -0.74 2.12 -14.04
CA ALA A 9 -1.20 1.24 -12.95
C ALA A 9 -2.73 1.22 -12.75
N SER A 10 -3.45 2.20 -13.33
CA SER A 10 -4.91 2.30 -13.33
C SER A 10 -5.64 1.17 -14.07
N LEU A 11 -5.03 0.54 -15.08
CA LEU A 11 -5.67 -0.59 -15.78
C LEU A 11 -5.74 -1.85 -14.91
N ARG A 12 -4.73 -2.10 -14.07
CA ARG A 12 -4.68 -3.24 -13.14
C ARG A 12 -5.69 -3.13 -11.99
N PHE A 13 -6.06 -1.90 -11.60
CA PHE A 13 -6.98 -1.67 -10.49
C PHE A 13 -8.46 -1.84 -10.92
N ARG A 14 -8.77 -1.49 -12.17
CA ARG A 14 -10.14 -1.56 -12.72
C ARG A 14 -10.57 -2.99 -13.10
N GLU A 15 -9.62 -3.89 -13.33
CA GLU A 15 -9.87 -5.28 -13.73
C GLU A 15 -10.11 -6.25 -12.56
N LEU A 16 -9.88 -5.83 -11.31
CA LEU A 16 -10.19 -6.61 -10.11
C LEU A 16 -11.69 -6.55 -9.80
N ALA A 17 -12.47 -7.29 -10.61
CA ALA A 17 -13.82 -7.81 -10.38
C ALA A 17 -14.92 -6.83 -9.93
N SER A 18 -16.02 -6.82 -10.70
CA SER A 18 -17.29 -6.12 -10.46
C SER A 18 -18.10 -6.62 -9.25
N ALA A 19 -17.46 -7.18 -8.24
CA ALA A 19 -18.10 -7.52 -6.97
C ALA A 19 -18.02 -6.30 -6.07
N ASP A 20 -19.13 -5.93 -5.40
CA ASP A 20 -19.13 -4.83 -4.42
C ASP A 20 -18.05 -5.12 -3.37
N PRO A 21 -16.93 -4.38 -3.37
CA PRO A 21 -15.84 -4.67 -2.46
C PRO A 21 -16.30 -4.31 -1.05
N SER A 22 -16.09 -5.21 -0.10
CA SER A 22 -16.33 -4.89 1.31
C SER A 22 -15.69 -3.55 1.69
N ALA A 23 -16.32 -2.78 2.58
CA ALA A 23 -15.79 -1.47 3.00
C ALA A 23 -14.32 -1.54 3.45
N ARG A 24 -13.92 -2.66 4.06
CA ARG A 24 -12.52 -2.95 4.44
C ARG A 24 -11.58 -3.05 3.24
N ALA A 25 -12.01 -3.68 2.15
CA ALA A 25 -11.20 -3.80 0.93
C ALA A 25 -11.00 -2.43 0.25
N VAL A 26 -12.04 -1.59 0.23
CA VAL A 26 -11.95 -0.21 -0.28
C VAL A 26 -10.94 0.60 0.54
N LEU A 27 -11.03 0.52 1.86
CA LEU A 27 -10.10 1.22 2.74
C LEU A 27 -8.64 0.76 2.57
N VAL A 28 -8.40 -0.55 2.43
CA VAL A 28 -7.05 -1.08 2.18
C VAL A 28 -6.49 -0.58 0.85
N ALA A 29 -7.31 -0.53 -0.19
CA ALA A 29 -6.92 -0.01 -1.48
C ALA A 29 -6.54 1.47 -1.44
N GLU A 30 -7.33 2.29 -0.75
CA GLU A 30 -7.05 3.71 -0.58
C GLU A 30 -5.72 3.92 0.16
N LEU A 31 -5.51 3.21 1.26
CA LEU A 31 -4.26 3.25 2.03
C LEU A 31 -3.07 2.78 1.17
N ALA A 32 -3.22 1.72 0.37
CA ALA A 32 -2.16 1.26 -0.52
C ALA A 32 -1.77 2.31 -1.59
N ASN A 33 -2.76 3.04 -2.13
CA ASN A 33 -2.50 4.14 -3.05
C ASN A 33 -1.77 5.31 -2.35
N THR A 34 -2.17 5.66 -1.13
CA THR A 34 -1.48 6.67 -0.32
C THR A 34 -0.04 6.27 0.00
N LEU A 35 0.19 5.00 0.38
CA LEU A 35 1.52 4.46 0.63
C LEU A 35 2.42 4.55 -0.62
N SER A 36 1.89 4.19 -1.78
CA SER A 36 2.64 4.27 -3.04
C SER A 36 3.09 5.71 -3.34
N ARG A 37 2.22 6.71 -3.10
CA ARG A 37 2.57 8.13 -3.27
C ARG A 37 3.61 8.60 -2.26
N ALA A 38 3.47 8.22 -0.99
CA ALA A 38 4.43 8.57 0.05
C ALA A 38 5.83 8.05 -0.29
N ILE A 39 5.93 6.79 -0.74
CA ILE A 39 7.19 6.19 -1.19
C ILE A 39 7.77 6.95 -2.40
N ALA A 40 6.94 7.26 -3.39
CA ALA A 40 7.38 8.00 -4.58
C ALA A 40 7.89 9.42 -4.26
N LEU A 41 7.38 10.04 -3.19
CA LEU A 41 7.78 11.36 -2.71
C LEU A 41 8.94 11.31 -1.69
N GLY A 42 9.37 10.12 -1.26
CA GLY A 42 10.38 9.97 -0.20
C GLY A 42 9.88 10.35 1.20
N ASP A 43 8.55 10.37 1.42
CA ASP A 43 7.96 10.66 2.73
C ASP A 43 7.92 9.39 3.59
N GLU A 44 9.03 9.11 4.24
CA GLU A 44 9.22 7.92 5.08
C GLU A 44 8.28 7.88 6.28
N VAL A 45 7.94 9.04 6.85
CA VAL A 45 7.05 9.15 8.01
C VAL A 45 5.63 8.76 7.60
N VAL A 46 5.11 9.34 6.52
CA VAL A 46 3.78 8.98 6.01
C VAL A 46 3.76 7.53 5.56
N ALA A 47 4.81 7.05 4.87
CA ALA A 47 4.89 5.66 4.44
C ALA A 47 4.80 4.68 5.62
N ARG A 48 5.53 4.95 6.72
CA ARG A 48 5.47 4.12 7.93
C ARG A 48 4.10 4.13 8.57
N VAL A 49 3.50 5.31 8.75
CA VAL A 49 2.17 5.45 9.37
C VAL A 49 1.10 4.71 8.56
N VAL A 50 1.12 4.85 7.23
CA VAL A 50 0.15 4.19 6.36
C VAL A 50 0.37 2.67 6.34
N HIS A 51 1.62 2.20 6.35
CA HIS A 51 1.93 0.78 6.47
C HIS A 51 1.36 0.17 7.77
N GLU A 52 1.54 0.85 8.91
CA GLU A 52 0.96 0.43 10.19
C GLU A 52 -0.57 0.44 10.16
N ALA A 53 -1.18 1.45 9.54
CA ALA A 53 -2.63 1.54 9.40
C ALA A 53 -3.19 0.35 8.60
N ILE A 54 -2.54 -0.03 7.49
CA ILE A 54 -2.88 -1.23 6.72
C ILE A 54 -2.76 -2.46 7.61
N GLY A 55 -1.67 -2.60 8.38
CA GLY A 55 -1.50 -3.69 9.35
C GLY A 55 -2.66 -3.79 10.35
N ARG A 56 -3.08 -2.68 10.95
CA ARG A 56 -4.21 -2.65 11.90
C ARG A 56 -5.53 -3.03 11.25
N VAL A 57 -5.83 -2.51 10.06
CA VAL A 57 -7.03 -2.90 9.29
C VAL A 57 -6.99 -4.40 8.97
N LEU A 58 -5.80 -4.95 8.74
CA LEU A 58 -5.58 -6.37 8.48
C LEU A 58 -5.59 -7.26 9.74
N GLY A 59 -5.56 -6.67 10.94
CA GLY A 59 -5.45 -7.41 12.21
C GLY A 59 -4.02 -7.89 12.51
N LEU A 60 -3.02 -7.29 11.86
CA LEU A 60 -1.61 -7.60 12.05
C LEU A 60 -1.04 -6.74 13.18
N LEU A 61 -0.30 -7.36 14.10
CA LEU A 61 0.50 -6.62 15.07
C LEU A 61 1.65 -5.89 14.35
N PRO A 62 2.02 -4.66 14.76
CA PRO A 62 3.26 -4.05 14.31
C PRO A 62 4.41 -5.01 14.64
N ALA A 63 5.31 -5.24 13.67
CA ALA A 63 6.49 -6.04 13.94
C ALA A 63 7.24 -5.40 15.13
N PRO A 64 7.63 -6.18 16.16
CA PRO A 64 8.44 -5.64 17.23
C PRO A 64 9.70 -5.04 16.58
N GLU A 65 10.02 -3.79 16.92
CA GLU A 65 11.24 -3.14 16.44
C GLU A 65 12.38 -4.13 16.68
N ARG A 66 13.06 -4.55 15.59
CA ARG A 66 14.12 -5.55 15.64
C ARG A 66 15.00 -5.18 16.83
N ARG A 67 14.92 -5.96 17.92
CA ARG A 67 15.86 -5.84 19.03
C ARG A 67 17.22 -5.83 18.38
N ALA A 68 17.95 -4.73 18.55
CA ALA A 68 19.36 -4.70 18.26
C ALA A 68 19.95 -5.98 18.86
N SER A 69 20.45 -6.87 18.01
CA SER A 69 21.25 -8.00 18.43
C SER A 69 22.54 -7.42 19.00
N LEU A 70 22.49 -7.01 20.26
CA LEU A 70 23.63 -6.84 21.13
C LEU A 70 23.61 -8.03 22.07
N GLY A 71 24.44 -9.03 21.74
CA GLY A 71 24.64 -10.27 22.46
C GLY A 71 25.67 -11.10 21.73
#